data_AF-A0A179F203-F1
#
_entry.id   AF-A0A179F203-F1
#
_cell.length_a   1.000
_cell.length_b   1.000
_cell.length_c   1.000
_cell.angle_alpha   90.00
_cell.angle_beta   90.00
_cell.angle_gamma   90.00
#
_symmetry.space_group_name_H-M   'P 1'
#
loop_
_entity.id
_entity.type
_entity.pdbx_description
1 polymer ?
#
loop_
_entity_poly.entity_id
_entity_poly.type
_entity_poly.pdbx_seq_one_letter_code
_entity_poly.pdbx_strand_id
1 'polypeptide(L)'
;MSSSRWEPAKGRDHEVFDRSKQLRRLFLRSLLRLFATIVLALLTSGIIFAYSNPKAISSSQRQQFNALIIGISIVLGLNVMSSLKSNISQLRWWLLSIGEASPREADLILQSEDLGKLLLLGCVSRRFSIRVFVLLWLCFNLISQVAIALLGLTYNANDSTEFMITKPGMVTISNLPQLASGGSFEDLSDQQTNTAMRNTAFGSMVTVSRLQYNSNTTSLVDVLPAPGTKIDDRAYTIFCEDETTICRYVFPEESTYNSSYWAMVATGRHVAASTTCQSWKVTSGGDGLQSFITVADSHNSTHGPIPALNGPRQSIYMFNPNDPKASGPNWAIITVLEASNTKPWFYICNSTLDTTVVNAAIKEHQLGPDVPRLATQAIALQGYGSSNIGMANSTRGLQFQSYPVNTLYGNERRGDNGWMGTTISQFTIGAIGGLAIKSPLVDVPGMAPIKSARIEVPNWQDVYMILGFTVGFQAFLSLISITISNRVHVFTRSHLAMATLLQPVVQDLTAAIVAGGAKQTVKLLGSKARLSYTADAFGVYRIEKTQN
;
A
#
# COMPACT_ATOMS: atom_id res chain seq x y z
N MET A 1 16.20 -14.61 -90.88
CA MET A 1 15.03 -15.11 -90.13
C MET A 1 14.77 -14.19 -88.94
N SER A 2 13.62 -13.53 -88.97
CA SER A 2 12.90 -12.78 -87.93
C SER A 2 13.70 -11.88 -86.95
N SER A 3 13.78 -10.60 -87.33
CA SER A 3 13.98 -9.46 -86.42
C SER A 3 12.70 -9.27 -85.59
N SER A 4 12.74 -9.61 -84.30
CA SER A 4 11.65 -9.33 -83.37
C SER A 4 11.68 -7.85 -82.97
N ARG A 5 10.93 -7.06 -83.75
CA ARG A 5 10.55 -5.69 -83.46
C ARG A 5 9.81 -5.66 -82.11
N TRP A 6 10.42 -5.03 -81.11
CA TRP A 6 9.74 -4.65 -79.87
C TRP A 6 8.65 -3.63 -80.21
N GLU A 7 7.39 -4.05 -80.12
CA GLU A 7 6.28 -3.12 -80.13
C GLU A 7 6.25 -2.35 -78.79
N PRO A 8 6.10 -1.02 -78.80
CA PRO A 8 5.92 -0.26 -77.57
C PRO A 8 4.58 -0.66 -76.95
N ALA A 9 4.63 -1.16 -75.71
CA ALA A 9 3.45 -1.43 -74.91
C ALA A 9 2.57 -0.17 -74.85
N LYS A 10 1.41 -0.28 -75.49
CA LYS A 10 0.31 0.70 -75.46
C LYS A 10 -0.06 0.97 -73.99
N GLY A 11 -0.05 2.26 -73.62
CA GLY A 11 -0.72 2.81 -72.45
C GLY A 11 -0.37 2.16 -71.11
N ARG A 12 0.78 2.53 -70.52
CA ARG A 12 0.90 2.43 -69.07
C ARG A 12 -0.06 3.45 -68.48
N ASP A 13 -1.17 2.99 -67.90
CA ASP A 13 -1.99 3.77 -66.99
C ASP A 13 -1.10 4.22 -65.83
N HIS A 14 -0.51 5.39 -65.98
CA HIS A 14 0.24 6.02 -64.92
C HIS A 14 -0.79 6.50 -63.89
N GLU A 15 -0.87 5.82 -62.74
CA GLU A 15 -1.66 6.32 -61.60
C GLU A 15 -1.16 7.73 -61.26
N VAL A 16 -1.94 8.74 -61.66
CA VAL A 16 -1.68 10.13 -61.34
C VAL A 16 -1.74 10.29 -59.81
N PHE A 17 -0.75 10.96 -59.25
CA PHE A 17 -0.61 11.16 -57.81
C PHE A 17 -1.84 11.89 -57.22
N ASP A 18 -2.72 11.13 -56.56
CA ASP A 18 -3.86 11.67 -55.81
C ASP A 18 -3.49 11.87 -54.33
N ARG A 19 -3.22 13.14 -53.97
CA ARG A 19 -2.90 13.56 -52.60
C ARG A 19 -3.96 13.15 -51.58
N SER A 20 -5.23 13.14 -51.95
CA SER A 20 -6.33 12.85 -51.01
C SER A 20 -6.40 11.36 -50.65
N LYS A 21 -6.20 10.48 -51.64
CA LYS A 21 -6.17 9.03 -51.45
C LYS A 21 -4.93 8.57 -50.69
N GLN A 22 -3.76 9.16 -50.97
CA GLN A 22 -2.54 8.88 -50.20
C GLN A 22 -2.70 9.31 -48.74
N LEU A 23 -3.20 10.53 -48.49
CA LEU A 23 -3.44 11.04 -47.15
C LEU A 23 -4.35 10.12 -46.32
N ARG A 24 -5.51 9.71 -46.89
CA ARG A 24 -6.44 8.79 -46.21
C ARG A 24 -5.80 7.44 -45.89
N ARG A 25 -5.02 6.88 -46.81
CA ARG A 25 -4.34 5.59 -46.62
C ARG A 25 -3.26 5.66 -45.54
N LEU A 26 -2.47 6.74 -45.52
CA LEU A 26 -1.44 6.97 -44.49
C LEU A 26 -2.07 7.23 -43.12
N PHE A 27 -3.12 8.05 -43.07
CA PHE A 27 -3.86 8.36 -41.86
C PHE A 27 -4.49 7.11 -41.25
N LEU A 28 -5.21 6.28 -42.02
CA LEU A 28 -5.85 5.06 -41.51
C LEU A 28 -4.84 4.08 -40.91
N ARG A 29 -3.67 3.92 -41.55
CA ARG A 29 -2.59 3.05 -41.04
C ARG A 29 -1.97 3.59 -39.76
N SER A 30 -1.80 4.89 -39.66
CA SER A 30 -1.30 5.54 -38.45
C SER A 30 -2.32 5.45 -37.31
N LEU A 31 -3.60 5.67 -37.61
CA LEU A 31 -4.70 5.57 -36.66
C LEU A 31 -4.80 4.17 -36.06
N LEU A 32 -4.65 3.11 -36.87
CA LEU A 32 -4.69 1.72 -36.38
C LEU A 32 -3.55 1.44 -35.38
N ARG A 33 -2.35 1.99 -35.62
CA ARG A 33 -1.22 1.86 -34.69
C ARG A 33 -1.41 2.68 -33.43
N LEU A 34 -1.97 3.88 -33.56
CA LEU A 34 -2.30 4.75 -32.43
C LEU A 34 -3.37 4.09 -31.55
N PHE A 35 -4.39 3.49 -32.16
CA PHE A 35 -5.42 2.73 -31.45
C PHE A 35 -4.81 1.58 -30.66
N ALA A 36 -3.88 0.82 -31.24
CA ALA A 36 -3.16 -0.22 -30.51
C ALA A 36 -2.38 0.37 -29.30
N THR A 37 -1.74 1.53 -29.44
CA THR A 37 -1.06 2.20 -28.32
C THR A 37 -2.05 2.64 -27.23
N ILE A 38 -3.21 3.20 -27.61
CA ILE A 38 -4.26 3.61 -26.66
C ILE A 38 -4.76 2.40 -25.88
N VAL A 39 -5.04 1.29 -26.55
CA VAL A 39 -5.48 0.04 -25.88
C VAL A 39 -4.42 -0.44 -24.90
N LEU A 40 -3.14 -0.48 -25.30
CA LEU A 40 -2.05 -0.88 -24.41
C LEU A 40 -1.89 0.07 -23.22
N ALA A 41 -2.01 1.38 -23.43
CA ALA A 41 -1.96 2.37 -22.36
C ALA A 41 -3.10 2.19 -21.36
N LEU A 42 -4.33 1.98 -21.84
CA LEU A 42 -5.50 1.72 -20.99
C LEU A 42 -5.37 0.40 -20.22
N LEU A 43 -4.85 -0.66 -20.85
CA LEU A 43 -4.56 -1.93 -20.18
C LEU A 43 -3.54 -1.73 -19.05
N THR A 44 -2.49 -0.95 -19.30
CA THR A 44 -1.49 -0.63 -18.29
C THR A 44 -2.10 0.13 -17.09
N SER A 45 -2.90 1.17 -17.34
CA SER A 45 -3.62 1.88 -16.27
C SER A 45 -4.57 0.94 -15.52
N GLY A 46 -5.30 0.07 -16.23
CA GLY A 46 -6.23 -0.88 -15.65
C GLY A 46 -5.55 -1.91 -14.75
N ILE A 47 -4.38 -2.43 -15.15
CA ILE A 47 -3.59 -3.36 -14.31
C ILE A 47 -3.13 -2.67 -13.03
N ILE A 48 -2.57 -1.45 -13.13
CA ILE A 48 -2.12 -0.71 -11.94
C ILE A 48 -3.32 -0.47 -11.01
N PHE A 49 -4.45 -0.03 -11.54
CA PHE A 49 -5.68 0.22 -10.77
C PHE A 49 -6.24 -1.04 -10.09
N ALA A 50 -6.33 -2.15 -10.82
CA ALA A 50 -6.87 -3.40 -10.29
C ALA A 50 -6.03 -3.94 -9.11
N TYR A 51 -4.71 -3.80 -9.18
CA TYR A 51 -3.80 -4.28 -8.13
C TYR A 51 -3.54 -3.26 -7.02
N SER A 52 -3.85 -1.98 -7.22
CA SER A 52 -3.76 -0.94 -6.18
C SER A 52 -5.00 -0.85 -5.27
N ASN A 53 -6.15 -1.33 -5.74
CA ASN A 53 -7.41 -1.25 -4.97
C ASN A 53 -7.41 -2.10 -3.68
N PRO A 54 -6.90 -3.35 -3.68
CA PRO A 54 -6.86 -4.16 -2.46
C PRO A 54 -5.88 -3.57 -1.43
N LYS A 55 -6.30 -3.53 -0.15
CA LYS A 55 -5.44 -3.10 0.97
C LYS A 55 -4.18 -3.96 1.14
N ALA A 56 -4.27 -5.23 0.73
CA ALA A 56 -3.17 -6.18 0.74
C ALA A 56 -3.33 -7.16 -0.43
N ILE A 57 -2.21 -7.51 -1.06
CA ILE A 57 -2.09 -8.53 -2.10
C ILE A 57 -1.12 -9.62 -1.66
N SER A 58 -1.35 -10.85 -2.11
CA SER A 58 -0.50 -11.99 -1.78
C SER A 58 0.84 -11.92 -2.53
N SER A 59 1.84 -12.64 -2.04
CA SER A 59 3.14 -12.77 -2.71
C SER A 59 3.01 -13.29 -4.16
N SER A 60 2.08 -14.22 -4.41
CA SER A 60 1.80 -14.71 -5.78
C SER A 60 1.18 -13.64 -6.67
N GLN A 61 0.23 -12.85 -6.14
CA GLN A 61 -0.38 -11.75 -6.89
C GLN A 61 0.63 -10.64 -7.18
N ARG A 62 1.57 -10.37 -6.27
CA ARG A 62 2.68 -9.43 -6.51
C ARG A 62 3.56 -9.90 -7.67
N GLN A 63 3.88 -11.19 -7.74
CA GLN A 63 4.65 -11.74 -8.87
C GLN A 63 3.86 -11.64 -10.20
N GLN A 64 2.56 -11.93 -10.18
CA GLN A 64 1.70 -11.77 -11.36
C GLN A 64 1.63 -10.32 -11.82
N PHE A 65 1.44 -9.38 -10.90
CA PHE A 65 1.46 -7.94 -11.19
C PHE A 65 2.78 -7.53 -11.86
N ASN A 66 3.92 -7.90 -11.26
CA ASN A 66 5.24 -7.59 -11.81
C ASN A 66 5.43 -8.18 -13.21
N ALA A 67 5.02 -9.43 -13.45
CA ALA A 67 5.12 -10.05 -14.76
C ALA A 67 4.23 -9.35 -15.80
N LEU A 68 2.99 -9.04 -15.45
CA LEU A 68 2.02 -8.37 -16.32
C LEU A 68 2.45 -6.95 -16.68
N ILE A 69 2.88 -6.15 -15.70
CA ILE A 69 3.27 -4.76 -15.92
C ILE A 69 4.55 -4.64 -16.74
N ILE A 70 5.52 -5.52 -16.51
CA ILE A 70 6.75 -5.59 -17.33
C ILE A 70 6.39 -6.04 -18.76
N GLY A 71 5.58 -7.09 -18.90
CA GLY A 71 5.16 -7.61 -20.20
C GLY A 71 4.42 -6.57 -21.04
N ILE A 72 3.41 -5.90 -20.47
CA ILE A 72 2.62 -4.89 -21.19
C ILE A 72 3.47 -3.65 -21.53
N SER A 73 4.41 -3.25 -20.66
CA SER A 73 5.31 -2.12 -20.91
C SER A 73 6.30 -2.41 -22.05
N ILE A 74 6.81 -3.65 -22.15
CA ILE A 74 7.64 -4.07 -23.29
C ILE A 74 6.82 -4.04 -24.58
N VAL A 75 5.60 -4.59 -24.58
CA VAL A 75 4.73 -4.57 -25.76
C VAL A 75 4.38 -3.14 -26.19
N LEU A 76 4.10 -2.25 -25.22
CA LEU A 76 3.88 -0.83 -25.46
C LEU A 76 5.12 -0.17 -26.08
N GLY A 77 6.31 -0.39 -25.52
CA GLY A 77 7.58 0.14 -26.05
C GLY A 77 7.89 -0.34 -27.47
N LEU A 78 7.64 -1.62 -27.76
CA LEU A 78 7.78 -2.20 -29.09
C LEU A 78 6.77 -1.62 -30.08
N ASN A 79 5.52 -1.38 -29.65
CA ASN A 79 4.50 -0.79 -30.51
C ASN A 79 4.83 0.66 -30.87
N VAL A 80 5.28 1.46 -29.89
CA VAL A 80 5.75 2.84 -30.12
C VAL A 80 6.95 2.86 -31.06
N MET A 81 7.96 1.99 -30.83
CA MET A 81 9.11 1.87 -31.72
C MET A 81 8.70 1.46 -33.14
N SER A 82 7.77 0.51 -33.29
CA SER A 82 7.24 0.10 -34.59
C SER A 82 6.54 1.26 -35.30
N SER A 83 5.78 2.08 -34.56
CA SER A 83 5.15 3.29 -35.09
C SER A 83 6.18 4.30 -35.59
N LEU A 84 7.23 4.56 -34.81
CA LEU A 84 8.34 5.43 -35.22
C LEU A 84 9.03 4.88 -36.48
N LYS A 85 9.36 3.59 -36.55
CA LYS A 85 9.91 2.98 -37.78
C LYS A 85 9.00 3.16 -38.99
N SER A 86 7.68 3.13 -38.81
CA SER A 86 6.76 3.41 -39.90
C SER A 86 6.75 4.87 -40.34
N ASN A 87 6.88 5.80 -39.39
CA ASN A 87 6.93 7.23 -39.70
C ASN A 87 8.22 7.58 -40.44
N ILE A 88 9.37 6.97 -40.10
CA ILE A 88 10.62 7.21 -40.83
C ILE A 88 10.60 6.62 -42.25
N SER A 89 9.99 5.42 -42.41
CA SER A 89 9.77 4.77 -43.71
C SER A 89 8.98 5.67 -44.68
N GLN A 90 8.10 6.52 -44.17
CA GLN A 90 7.36 7.50 -44.97
C GLN A 90 8.20 8.76 -45.23
N LEU A 91 8.86 9.28 -44.19
CA LEU A 91 9.68 10.49 -44.26
C LEU A 91 10.92 10.35 -45.15
N ARG A 92 11.44 9.13 -45.38
CA ARG A 92 12.63 8.91 -46.23
C ARG A 92 12.46 9.44 -47.65
N TRP A 93 11.24 9.40 -48.19
CA TRP A 93 10.93 9.88 -49.54
C TRP A 93 10.98 11.40 -49.62
N TRP A 94 10.48 12.06 -48.58
CA TRP A 94 10.63 13.50 -48.43
C TRP A 94 12.10 13.88 -48.20
N LEU A 95 12.85 13.12 -47.40
CA LEU A 95 14.27 13.38 -47.17
C LEU A 95 15.10 13.29 -48.46
N LEU A 96 14.76 12.35 -49.35
CA LEU A 96 15.36 12.22 -50.69
C LEU A 96 14.98 13.38 -51.64
N SER A 97 13.82 14.01 -51.46
CA SER A 97 13.38 15.10 -52.32
C SER A 97 13.95 16.48 -51.95
N ILE A 98 14.55 16.63 -50.76
CA ILE A 98 15.10 17.92 -50.30
C ILE A 98 16.34 18.34 -51.09
N GLY A 99 17.08 17.39 -51.67
CA GLY A 99 18.19 17.71 -52.56
C GLY A 99 19.11 16.53 -52.87
N GLU A 100 20.04 16.74 -53.80
CA GLU A 100 20.88 15.72 -54.45
C GLU A 100 21.74 14.83 -53.51
N ALA A 101 21.31 13.64 -53.14
CA ALA A 101 22.08 12.75 -52.26
C ALA A 101 23.22 12.05 -53.02
N SER A 102 24.37 11.82 -52.37
CA SER A 102 25.36 10.88 -52.92
C SER A 102 24.80 9.45 -52.94
N PRO A 103 25.31 8.53 -53.78
CA PRO A 103 24.73 7.18 -53.91
C PRO A 103 24.77 6.40 -52.59
N ARG A 104 25.81 6.63 -51.78
CA ARG A 104 25.93 6.05 -50.43
C ARG A 104 24.96 6.66 -49.43
N GLU A 105 24.72 7.98 -49.48
CA GLU A 105 23.72 8.63 -48.64
C GLU A 105 22.31 8.21 -49.03
N ALA A 106 22.00 8.11 -50.33
CA ALA A 106 20.70 7.67 -50.84
C ALA A 106 20.37 6.23 -50.43
N ASP A 107 21.33 5.30 -50.53
CA ASP A 107 21.16 3.91 -50.07
C ASP A 107 20.86 3.85 -48.56
N LEU A 108 21.60 4.64 -47.75
CA LEU A 108 21.37 4.73 -46.31
C LEU A 108 20.03 5.39 -45.95
N ILE A 109 19.56 6.38 -46.72
CA ILE A 109 18.23 6.98 -46.54
C ILE A 109 17.13 5.97 -46.87
N LEU A 110 17.30 5.17 -47.93
CA LEU A 110 16.34 4.13 -48.30
C LEU A 110 16.24 3.04 -47.22
N GLN A 111 17.37 2.70 -46.59
CA GLN A 111 17.46 1.74 -45.47
C GLN A 111 17.24 2.37 -44.09
N SER A 112 16.74 3.61 -44.00
CA SER A 112 16.57 4.36 -42.72
C SER A 112 15.60 3.73 -41.71
N GLU A 113 14.86 2.69 -42.10
CA GLU A 113 14.00 1.91 -41.19
C GLU A 113 14.80 1.14 -40.12
N ASP A 114 16.06 0.84 -40.43
CA ASP A 114 17.01 0.26 -39.48
C ASP A 114 17.76 1.38 -38.73
N LEU A 115 17.63 1.39 -37.41
CA LEU A 115 18.29 2.34 -36.51
C LEU A 115 19.82 2.33 -36.70
N GLY A 116 20.42 1.18 -36.98
CA GLY A 116 21.87 1.09 -37.23
C GLY A 116 22.29 1.79 -38.52
N LYS A 117 21.48 1.68 -39.57
CA LYS A 117 21.71 2.38 -40.85
C LYS A 117 21.42 3.87 -40.74
N LEU A 118 20.41 4.24 -39.94
CA LEU A 118 20.09 5.64 -39.64
C LEU A 118 21.23 6.33 -38.87
N LEU A 119 21.83 5.65 -37.89
CA LEU A 119 23.02 6.15 -37.18
C LEU A 119 24.20 6.32 -38.14
N LEU A 120 24.46 5.31 -38.99
CA LEU A 120 25.52 5.37 -39.99
C LEU A 120 25.29 6.52 -40.99
N LEU A 121 24.03 6.79 -41.37
CA LEU A 121 23.67 7.95 -42.21
C LEU A 121 24.07 9.27 -41.54
N GLY A 122 23.83 9.42 -40.24
CA GLY A 122 24.26 10.59 -39.47
C GLY A 122 25.78 10.78 -39.46
N CYS A 123 26.54 9.70 -39.32
CA CYS A 123 28.01 9.74 -39.32
C CYS A 123 28.61 10.02 -40.71
N VAL A 124 28.03 9.46 -41.77
CA VAL A 124 28.56 9.55 -43.14
C VAL A 124 28.13 10.85 -43.83
N SER A 125 26.92 11.32 -43.57
CA SER A 125 26.38 12.51 -44.24
C SER A 125 27.17 13.77 -43.86
N ARG A 126 27.46 14.62 -44.85
CA ARG A 126 28.05 15.95 -44.62
C ARG A 126 27.00 17.06 -44.46
N ARG A 127 25.72 16.75 -44.73
CA ARG A 127 24.63 17.72 -44.72
C ARG A 127 24.11 17.95 -43.30
N PHE A 128 24.18 19.19 -42.84
CA PHE A 128 23.71 19.56 -41.50
C PHE A 128 22.24 19.18 -41.28
N SER A 129 21.35 19.43 -42.25
CA SER A 129 19.92 19.09 -42.13
C SER A 129 19.66 17.59 -41.94
N ILE A 130 20.43 16.72 -42.60
CA ILE A 130 20.30 15.27 -42.44
C ILE A 130 20.82 14.83 -41.07
N ARG A 131 21.93 15.41 -40.60
CA ARG A 131 22.47 15.14 -39.25
C ARG A 131 21.50 15.53 -38.16
N VAL A 132 20.89 16.73 -38.25
CA VAL A 132 19.88 17.20 -37.31
C VAL A 132 18.65 16.30 -37.32
N PHE A 133 18.18 15.89 -38.51
CA PHE A 133 17.06 14.95 -38.62
C PHE A 133 17.36 13.61 -37.94
N VAL A 134 18.53 13.01 -38.22
CA VAL A 134 18.96 11.75 -37.60
C VAL A 134 19.06 11.89 -36.09
N LEU A 135 19.71 12.93 -35.59
CA LEU A 135 19.87 13.20 -34.16
C LEU A 135 18.50 13.31 -33.48
N LEU A 136 17.62 14.15 -34.02
CA LEU A 136 16.27 14.37 -33.51
C LEU A 136 15.45 13.08 -33.49
N TRP A 137 15.56 12.25 -34.53
CA TRP A 137 14.86 10.97 -34.59
C TRP A 137 15.38 9.96 -33.55
N LEU A 138 16.70 9.90 -33.34
CA LEU A 138 17.31 9.08 -32.30
C LEU A 138 16.87 9.55 -30.91
N CYS A 139 16.85 10.86 -30.66
CA CYS A 139 16.33 11.44 -29.42
C CYS A 139 14.86 11.06 -29.18
N PHE A 140 14.00 11.12 -30.19
CA PHE A 140 12.60 10.72 -30.06
C PHE A 140 12.43 9.24 -29.70
N ASN A 141 13.24 8.36 -30.30
CA ASN A 141 13.24 6.94 -29.93
C ASN A 141 13.70 6.75 -28.48
N LEU A 142 14.78 7.43 -28.07
CA LEU A 142 15.32 7.34 -26.72
C LEU A 142 14.31 7.86 -25.68
N ILE A 143 13.78 9.08 -25.88
CA ILE A 143 12.82 9.72 -24.98
C ILE A 143 11.57 8.84 -24.81
N SER A 144 11.08 8.23 -25.89
CA SER A 144 9.90 7.34 -25.81
C SER A 144 10.16 6.10 -24.94
N GLN A 145 11.35 5.48 -25.05
CA GLN A 145 11.69 4.31 -24.24
C GLN A 145 11.96 4.69 -22.78
N VAL A 146 12.60 5.84 -22.54
CA VAL A 146 12.81 6.35 -21.18
C VAL A 146 11.47 6.65 -20.51
N ALA A 147 10.54 7.31 -21.20
CA ALA A 147 9.21 7.60 -20.65
C ALA A 147 8.48 6.32 -20.20
N ILE A 148 8.52 5.26 -21.01
CA ILE A 148 7.91 3.96 -20.66
C ILE A 148 8.65 3.30 -19.50
N ALA A 149 9.98 3.38 -19.46
CA ALA A 149 10.77 2.84 -18.35
C ALA A 149 10.48 3.56 -17.02
N LEU A 150 10.26 4.88 -17.05
CA LEU A 150 9.90 5.68 -15.88
C LEU A 150 8.54 5.29 -15.29
N LEU A 151 7.66 4.63 -16.05
CA LEU A 151 6.41 4.09 -15.53
C LEU A 151 6.63 3.04 -14.41
N GLY A 152 7.76 2.33 -14.45
CA GLY A 152 8.14 1.40 -13.37
C GLY A 152 8.43 2.09 -12.03
N LEU A 153 8.62 3.42 -12.03
CA LEU A 153 8.90 4.22 -10.83
C LEU A 153 7.65 4.90 -10.27
N THR A 154 6.51 4.87 -10.97
CA THR A 154 5.28 5.54 -10.52
C THR A 154 4.49 4.73 -9.50
N TYR A 155 4.91 3.51 -9.20
CA TYR A 155 4.28 2.64 -8.22
C TYR A 155 5.33 1.97 -7.35
N ASN A 156 4.99 1.72 -6.09
CA ASN A 156 5.82 0.98 -5.13
C ASN A 156 5.11 -0.32 -4.75
N ALA A 157 5.83 -1.43 -4.82
CA ALA A 157 5.37 -2.73 -4.36
C ALA A 157 5.98 -3.05 -3.00
N ASN A 158 5.53 -2.32 -1.98
CA ASN A 158 6.05 -2.43 -0.62
C ASN A 158 5.36 -3.60 0.12
N ASP A 159 6.01 -4.11 1.16
CA ASP A 159 5.36 -5.04 2.08
C ASP A 159 4.23 -4.30 2.81
N SER A 160 3.08 -4.94 3.00
CA SER A 160 1.91 -4.29 3.58
C SER A 160 2.13 -4.04 5.08
N THR A 161 2.13 -2.78 5.49
CA THR A 161 2.36 -2.39 6.89
C THR A 161 1.09 -2.37 7.72
N GLU A 162 -0.08 -2.14 7.11
CA GLU A 162 -1.35 -1.95 7.83
C GLU A 162 -2.24 -3.20 7.86
N PHE A 163 -2.29 -3.95 6.76
CA PHE A 163 -3.20 -5.08 6.60
C PHE A 163 -2.46 -6.29 6.06
N MET A 164 -2.85 -7.46 6.55
CA MET A 164 -2.29 -8.74 6.16
C MET A 164 -3.36 -9.66 5.62
N ILE A 165 -2.98 -10.47 4.64
CA ILE A 165 -3.83 -11.58 4.20
C ILE A 165 -3.67 -12.71 5.21
N THR A 166 -4.79 -13.29 5.63
CA THR A 166 -4.79 -14.46 6.49
C THR A 166 -5.29 -15.69 5.72
N LYS A 167 -4.81 -16.87 6.11
CA LYS A 167 -5.25 -18.16 5.56
C LYS A 167 -5.49 -19.15 6.70
N PRO A 168 -6.44 -20.09 6.57
CA PRO A 168 -6.59 -21.16 7.55
C PRO A 168 -5.28 -21.91 7.76
N GLY A 169 -4.83 -22.00 9.01
CA GLY A 169 -3.55 -22.61 9.38
C GLY A 169 -3.36 -22.63 10.89
N MET A 170 -2.19 -23.08 11.34
CA MET A 170 -1.84 -22.99 12.77
C MET A 170 -1.43 -21.56 13.11
N VAL A 171 -1.95 -21.06 14.22
CA VAL A 171 -1.63 -19.76 14.81
C VAL A 171 -1.25 -19.93 16.26
N THR A 172 -0.37 -19.06 16.73
CA THR A 172 -0.06 -18.97 18.15
C THR A 172 -0.98 -17.94 18.79
N ILE A 173 -1.60 -18.30 19.90
CA ILE A 173 -2.44 -17.41 20.71
C ILE A 173 -2.03 -17.45 22.17
N SER A 174 -2.33 -16.38 22.90
CA SER A 174 -2.24 -16.38 24.36
C SER A 174 -3.39 -17.20 24.95
N ASN A 175 -3.05 -18.24 25.71
CA ASN A 175 -4.03 -19.05 26.44
C ASN A 175 -4.17 -18.52 27.86
N LEU A 176 -5.37 -18.08 28.26
CA LEU A 176 -5.64 -17.55 29.60
C LEU A 176 -6.54 -18.49 30.43
N PRO A 177 -6.17 -19.78 30.65
CA PRO A 177 -7.00 -20.71 31.41
C PRO A 177 -6.95 -20.41 32.92
N GLN A 178 -5.87 -19.77 33.38
CA GLN A 178 -5.65 -19.30 34.74
C GLN A 178 -4.61 -18.17 34.70
N LEU A 179 -4.52 -17.39 35.79
CA LEU A 179 -3.48 -16.37 35.93
C LEU A 179 -2.09 -17.03 36.02
N ALA A 180 -1.33 -16.99 34.94
CA ALA A 180 0.05 -17.46 34.94
C ALA A 180 0.93 -16.49 35.74
N SER A 181 1.51 -16.94 36.86
CA SER A 181 2.75 -16.33 37.36
C SER A 181 3.92 -17.08 36.73
N GLY A 182 5.03 -16.41 36.44
CA GLY A 182 6.23 -17.05 35.88
C GLY A 182 6.90 -18.11 36.77
N GLY A 183 6.27 -18.53 37.87
CA GLY A 183 6.69 -19.61 38.75
C GLY A 183 5.55 -20.59 39.06
N SER A 184 5.90 -21.83 39.40
CA SER A 184 4.93 -22.83 39.82
C SER A 184 4.29 -22.43 41.16
N PHE A 185 2.96 -22.49 41.24
CA PHE A 185 2.22 -22.33 42.50
C PHE A 185 2.14 -23.63 43.30
N GLU A 186 2.75 -24.72 42.82
CA GLU A 186 2.62 -26.07 43.39
C GLU A 186 3.09 -26.18 44.86
N ASP A 187 3.97 -25.29 45.32
CA ASP A 187 4.49 -25.27 46.70
C ASP A 187 3.82 -24.22 47.60
N LEU A 188 2.81 -23.48 47.12
CA LEU A 188 2.14 -22.44 47.89
C LEU A 188 0.86 -22.94 48.56
N SER A 189 0.63 -22.50 49.81
CA SER A 189 -0.69 -22.66 50.44
C SER A 189 -1.76 -21.87 49.68
N ASP A 190 -3.04 -22.29 49.80
CA ASP A 190 -4.18 -21.63 49.14
C ASP A 190 -4.22 -20.11 49.37
N GLN A 191 -3.83 -19.65 50.56
CA GLN A 191 -3.79 -18.23 50.89
C GLN A 191 -2.65 -17.50 50.15
N GLN A 192 -1.47 -18.12 50.05
CA GLN A 192 -0.34 -17.58 49.30
C GLN A 192 -0.63 -17.55 47.81
N THR A 193 -1.26 -18.59 47.27
CA THR A 193 -1.71 -18.65 45.87
C THR A 193 -2.69 -17.53 45.53
N ASN A 194 -3.72 -17.32 46.35
CA ASN A 194 -4.65 -16.21 46.17
C ASN A 194 -3.97 -14.83 46.24
N THR A 195 -3.00 -14.68 47.14
CA THR A 195 -2.21 -13.44 47.30
C THR A 195 -1.35 -13.18 46.06
N ALA A 196 -0.70 -14.22 45.55
CA ALA A 196 0.13 -14.14 44.36
C ALA A 196 -0.70 -13.83 43.11
N MET A 197 -1.87 -14.46 42.95
CA MET A 197 -2.80 -14.16 41.84
C MET A 197 -3.28 -12.70 41.85
N ARG A 198 -3.58 -12.14 43.03
CA ARG A 198 -3.93 -10.72 43.18
C ARG A 198 -2.79 -9.81 42.76
N ASN A 199 -1.57 -10.13 43.18
CA ASN A 199 -0.37 -9.40 42.76
C ASN A 199 -0.16 -9.48 41.24
N THR A 200 -0.36 -10.66 40.65
CA THR A 200 -0.23 -10.86 39.20
C THR A 200 -1.28 -10.06 38.44
N ALA A 201 -2.54 -10.03 38.88
CA ALA A 201 -3.59 -9.25 38.22
C ALA A 201 -3.30 -7.74 38.25
N PHE A 202 -2.86 -7.21 39.40
CA PHE A 202 -2.43 -5.82 39.54
C PHE A 202 -1.18 -5.51 38.68
N GLY A 203 -0.12 -6.30 38.85
CA GLY A 203 1.18 -6.10 38.18
C GLY A 203 1.21 -6.48 36.71
N SER A 204 0.09 -6.91 36.13
CA SER A 204 -0.06 -7.18 34.70
C SER A 204 -0.88 -6.11 33.98
N MET A 205 -1.05 -4.94 34.59
CA MET A 205 -1.57 -3.78 33.88
C MET A 205 -0.58 -3.31 32.82
N VAL A 206 -1.03 -3.14 31.58
CA VAL A 206 -0.28 -2.52 30.48
C VAL A 206 -0.84 -1.14 30.19
N THR A 207 0.04 -0.18 29.88
CA THR A 207 -0.37 1.18 29.53
C THR A 207 -1.31 1.14 28.33
N VAL A 208 -2.53 1.62 28.52
CA VAL A 208 -3.53 1.69 27.47
C VAL A 208 -3.11 2.76 26.46
N SER A 209 -2.83 2.37 25.22
CA SER A 209 -2.77 3.31 24.11
C SER A 209 -4.18 3.86 23.88
N ARG A 210 -4.43 5.12 24.23
CA ARG A 210 -5.65 5.79 23.79
C ARG A 210 -5.53 5.98 22.28
N LEU A 211 -6.40 5.33 21.50
CA LEU A 211 -6.56 5.73 20.11
C LEU A 211 -7.05 7.18 20.11
N GLN A 212 -6.27 8.04 19.47
CA GLN A 212 -6.62 9.44 19.30
C GLN A 212 -7.77 9.50 18.29
N TYR A 213 -8.97 9.85 18.76
CA TYR A 213 -10.17 9.97 17.96
C TYR A 213 -9.98 11.03 16.86
N ASN A 214 -10.15 10.64 15.60
CA ASN A 214 -10.51 11.61 14.57
C ASN A 214 -12.00 11.92 14.78
N SER A 215 -12.34 13.20 14.88
CA SER A 215 -13.62 13.78 15.30
C SER A 215 -14.89 13.35 14.53
N ASN A 216 -14.84 12.33 13.66
CA ASN A 216 -15.86 12.01 12.66
C ASN A 216 -16.42 10.57 12.74
N THR A 217 -16.07 9.75 13.74
CA THR A 217 -16.49 8.32 13.81
C THR A 217 -17.51 8.03 14.90
N THR A 218 -18.78 7.85 14.54
CA THR A 218 -19.95 7.79 15.45
C THR A 218 -20.24 6.43 16.11
N SER A 219 -19.39 5.40 15.97
CA SER A 219 -19.62 4.11 16.66
C SER A 219 -18.36 3.27 16.82
N LEU A 220 -18.30 2.50 17.92
CA LEU A 220 -17.19 1.62 18.29
C LEU A 220 -16.93 0.46 17.31
N VAL A 221 -17.91 0.11 16.46
CA VAL A 221 -17.72 -0.87 15.38
C VAL A 221 -16.70 -0.38 14.34
N ASP A 222 -16.59 0.93 14.15
CA ASP A 222 -15.65 1.53 13.19
C ASP A 222 -14.23 1.72 13.75
N VAL A 223 -14.06 1.57 15.07
CA VAL A 223 -12.79 1.81 15.78
C VAL A 223 -12.00 0.52 16.00
N LEU A 224 -12.68 -0.63 16.10
CA LEU A 224 -11.99 -1.90 16.25
C LEU A 224 -11.21 -2.26 14.97
N PRO A 225 -9.96 -2.73 15.08
CA PRO A 225 -9.20 -3.14 13.92
C PRO A 225 -9.93 -4.28 13.21
N ALA A 226 -10.15 -4.11 11.90
CA ALA A 226 -10.71 -5.19 11.09
C ALA A 226 -9.80 -6.44 11.15
N PRO A 227 -10.36 -7.65 11.10
CA PRO A 227 -9.57 -8.87 11.10
C PRO A 227 -8.49 -8.84 10.00
N GLY A 228 -7.25 -9.15 10.36
CA GLY A 228 -6.09 -9.06 9.47
C GLY A 228 -5.32 -7.74 9.53
N THR A 229 -5.77 -6.72 10.27
CA THR A 229 -4.95 -5.54 10.55
C THR A 229 -3.67 -5.96 11.28
N LYS A 230 -2.51 -5.50 10.82
CA LYS A 230 -1.23 -5.82 11.44
C LYS A 230 -1.11 -5.14 12.81
N ILE A 231 -0.61 -5.88 13.80
CA ILE A 231 -0.31 -5.38 15.14
C ILE A 231 1.19 -5.56 15.36
N ASP A 232 1.89 -4.50 15.76
CA ASP A 232 3.34 -4.57 15.97
C ASP A 232 3.71 -5.07 17.38
N ASP A 233 2.84 -4.83 18.38
CA ASP A 233 3.02 -5.30 19.75
C ASP A 233 1.66 -5.60 20.40
N ARG A 234 1.60 -6.67 21.21
CA ARG A 234 0.43 -7.11 21.98
C ARG A 234 -0.13 -6.01 22.88
N ALA A 235 0.69 -5.05 23.30
CA ALA A 235 0.25 -3.91 24.11
C ALA A 235 -0.75 -2.98 23.38
N TYR A 236 -0.78 -2.98 22.03
CA TYR A 236 -1.63 -2.09 21.21
C TYR A 236 -3.01 -2.67 20.86
N THR A 237 -3.56 -3.52 21.72
CA THR A 237 -4.81 -4.28 21.47
C THR A 237 -6.00 -3.80 22.32
N ILE A 238 -5.83 -2.70 23.05
CA ILE A 238 -6.85 -2.14 23.95
C ILE A 238 -7.48 -0.90 23.32
N PHE A 239 -8.82 -0.88 23.29
CA PHE A 239 -9.62 0.18 22.65
C PHE A 239 -10.74 0.63 23.60
N CYS A 240 -10.79 1.91 23.95
CA CYS A 240 -11.88 2.47 24.76
C CYS A 240 -12.71 3.45 23.93
N GLU A 241 -14.02 3.48 24.18
CA GLU A 241 -14.89 4.49 23.59
C GLU A 241 -14.68 5.84 24.28
N ASP A 242 -14.72 6.91 23.51
CA ASP A 242 -14.93 8.24 24.08
C ASP A 242 -16.42 8.37 24.46
N GLU A 243 -16.72 9.06 25.56
CA GLU A 243 -18.07 9.27 26.11
C GLU A 243 -18.79 8.05 26.71
N THR A 244 -18.23 6.83 26.60
CA THR A 244 -18.70 5.67 27.36
C THR A 244 -17.65 5.14 28.34
N THR A 245 -18.10 4.30 29.28
CA THR A 245 -17.20 3.62 30.24
C THR A 245 -16.76 2.25 29.75
N ILE A 246 -16.93 1.95 28.46
CA ILE A 246 -16.66 0.63 27.87
C ILE A 246 -15.27 0.62 27.22
N CYS A 247 -14.48 -0.39 27.57
CA CYS A 247 -13.20 -0.68 26.93
C CYS A 247 -13.14 -2.14 26.46
N ARG A 248 -12.48 -2.39 25.34
CA ARG A 248 -12.35 -3.71 24.72
C ARG A 248 -10.89 -4.10 24.53
N TYR A 249 -10.61 -5.38 24.69
CA TYR A 249 -9.35 -6.01 24.34
C TYR A 249 -9.57 -6.90 23.12
N VAL A 250 -8.80 -6.70 22.06
CA VAL A 250 -8.83 -7.54 20.86
C VAL A 250 -7.73 -8.58 20.93
N PHE A 251 -8.09 -9.86 20.86
CA PHE A 251 -7.10 -10.93 20.90
C PHE A 251 -6.36 -11.00 19.57
N PRO A 252 -5.03 -10.85 19.53
CA PRO A 252 -4.27 -11.04 18.32
C PRO A 252 -4.08 -12.53 18.00
N GLU A 253 -3.80 -12.82 16.74
CA GLU A 253 -3.27 -14.11 16.27
C GLU A 253 -1.88 -13.90 15.67
N GLU A 254 -0.97 -14.82 15.99
CA GLU A 254 0.42 -14.74 15.58
C GLU A 254 0.82 -15.93 14.70
N SER A 255 1.79 -15.69 13.83
CA SER A 255 2.48 -16.78 13.15
C SER A 255 3.16 -17.70 14.17
N THR A 256 3.10 -19.02 13.93
CA THR A 256 3.82 -20.01 14.74
C THR A 256 5.32 -19.76 14.79
N TYR A 257 5.99 -20.18 15.87
CA TYR A 257 7.44 -19.99 16.05
C TYR A 257 8.31 -20.50 14.88
N ASN A 258 7.91 -21.61 14.25
CA ASN A 258 8.62 -22.21 13.11
C ASN A 258 8.25 -21.59 11.75
N SER A 259 7.47 -20.53 11.73
CA SER A 259 7.09 -19.86 10.48
C SER A 259 8.29 -19.11 9.88
N SER A 260 8.38 -19.10 8.55
CA SER A 260 9.41 -18.33 7.84
C SER A 260 9.23 -16.81 7.96
N TYR A 261 8.10 -16.36 8.52
CA TYR A 261 7.72 -14.96 8.63
C TYR A 261 6.84 -14.78 9.87
N TRP A 262 7.37 -14.04 10.85
CA TRP A 262 6.64 -13.66 12.04
C TRP A 262 5.77 -12.42 11.75
N ALA A 263 4.49 -12.52 12.08
CA ALA A 263 3.58 -11.40 12.12
C ALA A 263 2.45 -11.66 13.12
N MET A 264 1.84 -10.57 13.55
CA MET A 264 0.71 -10.54 14.45
C MET A 264 -0.42 -9.74 13.81
N VAL A 265 -1.64 -10.25 13.90
CA VAL A 265 -2.82 -9.62 13.31
C VAL A 265 -3.97 -9.54 14.29
N ALA A 266 -4.75 -8.47 14.18
CA ALA A 266 -6.03 -8.34 14.85
C ALA A 266 -7.00 -9.42 14.37
N THR A 267 -7.81 -9.91 15.29
CA THR A 267 -8.89 -10.86 14.99
C THR A 267 -10.25 -10.23 15.26
N GLY A 268 -11.33 -10.94 14.91
CA GLY A 268 -12.67 -10.55 15.35
C GLY A 268 -12.94 -10.85 16.83
N ARG A 269 -11.98 -11.44 17.56
CA ARG A 269 -12.16 -11.88 18.95
C ARG A 269 -11.87 -10.74 19.91
N HIS A 270 -12.82 -10.48 20.80
CA HIS A 270 -12.66 -9.45 21.80
C HIS A 270 -13.47 -9.73 23.06
N VAL A 271 -13.08 -9.06 24.15
CA VAL A 271 -13.82 -9.01 25.42
C VAL A 271 -13.99 -7.56 25.84
N ALA A 272 -15.12 -7.20 26.45
CA ALA A 272 -15.36 -5.85 26.94
C ALA A 272 -15.40 -5.79 28.47
N ALA A 273 -14.89 -4.68 29.01
CA ALA A 273 -15.06 -4.27 30.39
C ALA A 273 -15.91 -2.99 30.43
N SER A 274 -16.82 -2.90 31.41
CA SER A 274 -17.63 -1.70 31.63
C SER A 274 -17.78 -1.42 33.11
N THR A 275 -17.76 -0.13 33.48
CA THR A 275 -17.86 0.28 34.88
C THR A 275 -18.90 1.37 35.04
N THR A 276 -19.78 1.21 36.02
CA THR A 276 -20.76 2.24 36.39
C THR A 276 -20.46 2.76 37.79
N CYS A 277 -20.32 4.08 37.94
CA CYS A 277 -19.98 4.72 39.21
C CYS A 277 -21.10 5.63 39.71
N GLN A 278 -21.20 5.73 41.02
CA GLN A 278 -21.93 6.77 41.73
C GLN A 278 -20.94 7.54 42.61
N SER A 279 -21.13 8.86 42.71
CA SER A 279 -20.24 9.75 43.44
C SER A 279 -21.00 10.56 44.50
N TRP A 280 -20.31 10.82 45.60
CA TRP A 280 -20.78 11.65 46.68
C TRP A 280 -19.68 12.60 47.14
N LYS A 281 -20.08 13.82 47.50
CA LYS A 281 -19.17 14.77 48.10
C LYS A 281 -18.87 14.34 49.54
N VAL A 282 -17.60 14.35 49.92
CA VAL A 282 -17.21 14.03 51.30
C VAL A 282 -17.34 15.30 52.16
N THR A 283 -18.07 15.21 53.27
CA THR A 283 -18.36 16.33 54.19
C THR A 283 -17.39 16.37 55.37
N SER A 284 -16.85 15.21 55.77
CA SER A 284 -15.85 15.08 56.84
C SER A 284 -14.88 13.92 56.54
N GLY A 285 -13.61 14.07 56.94
CA GLY A 285 -12.57 13.04 56.83
C GLY A 285 -11.96 12.81 55.44
N GLY A 286 -12.30 13.63 54.46
CA GLY A 286 -11.85 13.47 53.08
C GLY A 286 -10.41 13.93 52.78
N ASP A 287 -9.65 14.36 53.78
CA ASP A 287 -8.25 14.78 53.65
C ASP A 287 -7.27 13.61 53.48
N GLY A 288 -7.75 12.37 53.63
CA GLY A 288 -6.92 11.16 53.58
C GLY A 288 -6.09 10.92 54.85
N LEU A 289 -6.38 11.64 55.94
CA LEU A 289 -5.73 11.49 57.25
C LEU A 289 -6.66 10.84 58.29
N GLN A 290 -7.93 10.62 57.96
CA GLN A 290 -8.93 10.03 58.86
C GLN A 290 -9.32 8.62 58.40
N SER A 291 -9.56 7.73 59.38
CA SER A 291 -9.97 6.35 59.12
C SER A 291 -11.43 6.22 58.68
N PHE A 292 -12.24 7.25 58.85
CA PHE A 292 -13.65 7.25 58.46
C PHE A 292 -13.97 8.55 57.73
N ILE A 293 -14.83 8.44 56.73
CA ILE A 293 -15.36 9.58 55.97
C ILE A 293 -16.86 9.67 56.15
N THR A 294 -17.40 10.88 56.13
CA THR A 294 -18.85 11.10 56.05
C THR A 294 -19.15 11.68 54.67
N VAL A 295 -20.12 11.09 53.96
CA VAL A 295 -20.52 11.55 52.63
C VAL A 295 -21.86 12.27 52.68
N ALA A 296 -22.08 13.20 51.75
CA ALA A 296 -23.34 13.92 51.58
C ALA A 296 -24.37 13.04 50.84
N ASP A 297 -24.82 11.97 51.47
CA ASP A 297 -25.99 11.20 51.03
C ASP A 297 -27.25 11.62 51.83
N SER A 298 -28.38 10.92 51.63
CA SER A 298 -29.62 11.24 52.36
C SER A 298 -29.55 10.99 53.86
N HIS A 299 -28.54 10.27 54.35
CA HIS A 299 -28.41 9.85 55.75
C HIS A 299 -27.11 10.33 56.42
N ASN A 300 -26.28 11.11 55.73
CA ASN A 300 -24.89 11.40 56.10
C ASN A 300 -24.13 10.14 56.51
N SER A 301 -24.15 9.12 55.65
CA SER A 301 -23.52 7.84 55.90
C SER A 301 -22.02 7.98 56.17
N THR A 302 -21.54 7.20 57.14
CA THR A 302 -20.11 7.08 57.44
C THR A 302 -19.54 5.84 56.75
N HIS A 303 -18.49 6.01 55.95
CA HIS A 303 -17.77 4.93 55.29
C HIS A 303 -16.37 4.76 55.88
N GLY A 304 -15.92 3.51 55.97
CA GLY A 304 -14.61 3.15 56.50
C GLY A 304 -14.59 1.70 57.00
N PRO A 305 -13.45 1.23 57.54
CA PRO A 305 -12.21 1.98 57.74
C PRO A 305 -11.41 2.21 56.44
N ILE A 306 -10.83 3.40 56.27
CA ILE A 306 -9.86 3.69 55.21
C ILE A 306 -8.54 2.98 55.54
N PRO A 307 -8.00 2.13 54.63
CA PRO A 307 -6.91 1.23 54.96
C PRO A 307 -5.55 1.91 55.09
N ALA A 308 -5.34 3.06 54.42
CA ALA A 308 -4.11 3.83 54.51
C ALA A 308 -4.38 5.33 54.62
N LEU A 309 -3.69 5.97 55.56
CA LEU A 309 -3.79 7.40 55.87
C LEU A 309 -2.64 8.16 55.22
N ASN A 310 -2.63 8.17 53.90
CA ASN A 310 -1.51 8.69 53.11
C ASN A 310 -1.61 10.21 52.87
N GLY A 311 -2.62 10.90 53.40
CA GLY A 311 -2.84 12.34 53.23
C GLY A 311 -3.55 12.74 51.92
N PRO A 312 -3.58 14.04 51.57
CA PRO A 312 -4.32 14.53 50.42
C PRO A 312 -3.58 14.31 49.09
N ARG A 313 -4.24 14.62 47.96
CA ARG A 313 -3.69 14.58 46.58
C ARG A 313 -3.41 13.17 46.07
N GLN A 314 -4.32 12.25 46.32
CA GLN A 314 -4.29 10.90 45.78
C GLN A 314 -5.69 10.33 45.64
N SER A 315 -5.81 9.30 44.81
CA SER A 315 -6.99 8.45 44.76
C SER A 315 -6.67 7.10 45.38
N ILE A 316 -7.48 6.67 46.35
CA ILE A 316 -7.34 5.39 47.03
C ILE A 316 -8.46 4.48 46.53
N TYR A 317 -8.11 3.44 45.79
CA TYR A 317 -9.04 2.40 45.32
C TYR A 317 -9.04 1.28 46.34
N MET A 318 -10.22 0.80 46.70
CA MET A 318 -10.41 -0.18 47.78
C MET A 318 -11.36 -1.28 47.33
N PHE A 319 -11.05 -2.49 47.74
CA PHE A 319 -11.84 -3.68 47.50
C PHE A 319 -11.88 -4.55 48.76
N ASN A 320 -13.08 -5.01 49.14
CA ASN A 320 -13.26 -5.87 50.30
C ASN A 320 -13.49 -7.33 49.87
N PRO A 321 -12.46 -8.19 49.90
CA PRO A 321 -12.62 -9.60 49.53
C PRO A 321 -13.46 -10.40 50.53
N ASN A 322 -13.67 -9.90 51.75
CA ASN A 322 -14.44 -10.60 52.79
C ASN A 322 -15.94 -10.29 52.72
N ASP A 323 -16.34 -9.32 51.92
CA ASP A 323 -17.75 -9.02 51.69
C ASP A 323 -18.27 -9.87 50.51
N PRO A 324 -19.14 -10.86 50.74
CA PRO A 324 -19.67 -11.70 49.67
C PRO A 324 -20.54 -10.93 48.67
N LYS A 325 -20.94 -9.69 49.00
CA LYS A 325 -21.68 -8.81 48.08
C LYS A 325 -20.76 -7.88 47.28
N ALA A 326 -19.46 -7.86 47.57
CA ALA A 326 -18.52 -6.97 46.90
C ALA A 326 -17.97 -7.54 45.57
N SER A 327 -18.16 -8.83 45.27
CA SER A 327 -17.74 -9.40 44.00
C SER A 327 -18.54 -10.63 43.59
N GLY A 328 -18.56 -10.91 42.29
CA GLY A 328 -19.06 -12.14 41.68
C GLY A 328 -18.04 -12.72 40.69
N PRO A 329 -18.47 -13.67 39.84
CA PRO A 329 -17.58 -14.33 38.87
C PRO A 329 -16.96 -13.39 37.84
N ASN A 330 -17.63 -12.30 37.49
CA ASN A 330 -17.25 -11.39 36.40
C ASN A 330 -17.52 -9.92 36.73
N TRP A 331 -17.70 -9.59 38.01
CA TRP A 331 -17.94 -8.22 38.46
C TRP A 331 -17.39 -7.99 39.86
N ALA A 332 -17.05 -6.74 40.18
CA ALA A 332 -16.60 -6.32 41.50
C ALA A 332 -17.03 -4.88 41.81
N ILE A 333 -17.33 -4.62 43.08
CA ILE A 333 -17.57 -3.29 43.62
C ILE A 333 -16.25 -2.74 44.14
N ILE A 334 -15.79 -1.66 43.53
CA ILE A 334 -14.61 -0.91 43.92
C ILE A 334 -15.08 0.40 44.54
N THR A 335 -14.59 0.71 45.73
CA THR A 335 -14.79 2.02 46.34
C THR A 335 -13.57 2.89 46.15
N VAL A 336 -13.77 4.18 45.90
CA VAL A 336 -12.68 5.12 45.61
C VAL A 336 -12.81 6.35 46.48
N LEU A 337 -11.73 6.73 47.15
CA LEU A 337 -11.62 8.01 47.85
C LEU A 337 -10.64 8.91 47.10
N GLU A 338 -11.14 10.01 46.53
CA GLU A 338 -10.32 11.13 46.08
C GLU A 338 -10.00 12.01 47.28
N ALA A 339 -8.83 11.79 47.88
CA ALA A 339 -8.40 12.52 49.06
C ALA A 339 -7.96 13.94 48.70
N SER A 340 -8.58 14.95 49.30
CA SER A 340 -8.33 16.36 49.00
C SER A 340 -8.66 17.25 50.20
N ASN A 341 -7.83 18.27 50.42
CA ASN A 341 -8.06 19.26 51.49
C ASN A 341 -9.25 20.19 51.19
N THR A 342 -9.63 20.31 49.92
CA THR A 342 -10.62 21.33 49.50
C THR A 342 -11.89 20.71 48.92
N LYS A 343 -11.76 19.66 48.10
CA LYS A 343 -12.90 19.05 47.39
C LYS A 343 -12.76 17.53 47.31
N PRO A 344 -12.87 16.81 48.44
CA PRO A 344 -12.83 15.35 48.43
C PRO A 344 -14.11 14.72 47.91
N TRP A 345 -13.96 13.60 47.20
CA TRP A 345 -15.05 12.84 46.59
C TRP A 345 -14.93 11.36 46.92
N PHE A 346 -16.07 10.70 47.09
CA PHE A 346 -16.15 9.27 47.31
C PHE A 346 -16.98 8.63 46.20
N TYR A 347 -16.53 7.47 45.71
CA TYR A 347 -17.20 6.73 44.65
C TYR A 347 -17.45 5.29 45.06
N ILE A 348 -18.57 4.75 44.58
CA ILE A 348 -18.86 3.33 44.56
C ILE A 348 -19.07 2.94 43.10
N CYS A 349 -18.20 2.08 42.60
CA CYS A 349 -18.14 1.70 41.20
C CYS A 349 -18.35 0.20 41.06
N ASN A 350 -19.29 -0.19 40.20
CA ASN A 350 -19.49 -1.58 39.80
C ASN A 350 -18.74 -1.82 38.47
N SER A 351 -17.63 -2.54 38.54
CA SER A 351 -16.82 -2.95 37.40
C SER A 351 -17.25 -4.34 36.94
N THR A 352 -17.48 -4.50 35.65
CA THR A 352 -17.95 -5.74 35.03
C THR A 352 -17.06 -6.11 33.85
N LEU A 353 -16.86 -7.41 33.63
CA LEU A 353 -16.21 -7.97 32.45
C LEU A 353 -17.19 -8.96 31.77
N ASP A 354 -17.24 -8.94 30.46
CA ASP A 354 -18.01 -9.92 29.70
C ASP A 354 -17.52 -11.34 30.00
N THR A 355 -18.45 -12.25 30.29
CA THR A 355 -18.13 -13.65 30.66
C THR A 355 -17.67 -14.48 29.47
N THR A 356 -18.05 -14.09 28.26
CA THR A 356 -17.74 -14.83 27.03
C THR A 356 -16.94 -13.95 26.09
N VAL A 357 -15.85 -14.50 25.55
CA VAL A 357 -15.10 -13.84 24.49
C VAL A 357 -15.92 -13.92 23.19
N VAL A 358 -16.16 -12.76 22.59
CA VAL A 358 -16.89 -12.65 21.32
C VAL A 358 -16.09 -13.37 20.22
N ASN A 359 -16.77 -14.11 19.35
CA ASN A 359 -16.15 -14.91 18.27
C ASN A 359 -15.14 -15.97 18.75
N ALA A 360 -15.25 -16.44 20.00
CA ALA A 360 -14.51 -17.61 20.46
C ALA A 360 -15.06 -18.90 19.83
N ALA A 361 -14.20 -19.68 19.17
CA ALA A 361 -14.55 -20.90 18.46
C ALA A 361 -14.05 -22.18 19.15
N ILE A 362 -12.96 -22.08 19.91
CA ILE A 362 -12.33 -23.19 20.64
C ILE A 362 -12.18 -22.84 22.12
N LYS A 363 -11.88 -23.84 22.96
CA LYS A 363 -11.78 -23.68 24.42
C LYS A 363 -10.68 -22.68 24.80
N GLU A 364 -9.57 -22.70 24.07
CA GLU A 364 -8.39 -21.85 24.27
C GLU A 364 -8.68 -20.36 23.94
N HIS A 365 -9.81 -20.05 23.29
CA HIS A 365 -10.25 -18.67 23.06
C HIS A 365 -10.99 -18.07 24.26
N GLN A 366 -11.42 -18.89 25.23
CA GLN A 366 -12.18 -18.44 26.38
C GLN A 366 -11.27 -18.04 27.54
N LEU A 367 -11.76 -17.16 28.40
CA LEU A 367 -11.09 -16.80 29.65
C LEU A 367 -11.36 -17.86 30.72
N GLY A 368 -10.34 -18.16 31.52
CA GLY A 368 -10.49 -18.96 32.73
C GLY A 368 -11.33 -18.25 33.80
N PRO A 369 -12.00 -18.99 34.72
CA PRO A 369 -12.96 -18.42 35.66
C PRO A 369 -12.36 -17.39 36.63
N ASP A 370 -11.08 -17.51 36.98
CA ASP A 370 -10.41 -16.57 37.88
C ASP A 370 -10.00 -15.26 37.18
N VAL A 371 -9.88 -15.27 35.85
CA VAL A 371 -9.39 -14.12 35.08
C VAL A 371 -10.38 -12.95 35.12
N PRO A 372 -11.69 -13.11 34.79
CA PRO A 372 -12.67 -12.04 34.92
C PRO A 372 -12.78 -11.52 36.35
N ARG A 373 -12.89 -12.43 37.32
CA ARG A 373 -13.03 -12.11 38.75
C ARG A 373 -11.89 -11.22 39.26
N LEU A 374 -10.65 -11.54 38.91
CA LEU A 374 -9.49 -10.80 39.40
C LEU A 374 -9.20 -9.55 38.58
N ALA A 375 -9.51 -9.54 37.27
CA ALA A 375 -9.36 -8.37 36.42
C ALA A 375 -10.28 -7.21 36.85
N THR A 376 -11.55 -7.49 37.19
CA THR A 376 -12.53 -6.44 37.55
C THR A 376 -12.17 -5.68 38.83
N GLN A 377 -11.38 -6.30 39.71
CA GLN A 377 -10.94 -5.70 40.97
C GLN A 377 -9.46 -5.27 40.93
N ALA A 378 -8.73 -5.49 39.83
CA ALA A 378 -7.27 -5.40 39.75
C ALA A 378 -6.70 -4.05 40.18
N ILE A 379 -7.40 -2.94 39.92
CA ILE A 379 -6.98 -1.57 40.28
C ILE A 379 -6.86 -1.36 41.79
N ALA A 380 -7.53 -2.18 42.61
CA ALA A 380 -7.50 -2.09 44.06
C ALA A 380 -6.68 -3.23 44.71
N LEU A 381 -6.05 -4.11 43.92
CA LEU A 381 -5.29 -5.24 44.45
C LEU A 381 -3.84 -4.88 44.74
N GLN A 382 -3.31 -5.40 45.85
CA GLN A 382 -1.90 -5.28 46.24
C GLN A 382 -1.17 -6.61 46.29
N GLY A 383 -1.92 -7.73 46.43
CA GLY A 383 -1.33 -9.02 46.74
C GLY A 383 -0.63 -9.00 48.10
N TYR A 384 0.72 -8.95 48.09
CA TYR A 384 1.56 -9.04 49.30
C TYR A 384 1.60 -7.74 50.14
N GLY A 385 1.05 -6.63 49.64
CA GLY A 385 1.02 -5.33 50.32
C GLY A 385 0.04 -5.22 51.49
N SER A 386 -0.87 -6.17 51.68
CA SER A 386 -1.73 -6.23 52.87
C SER A 386 -0.95 -6.75 54.09
N SER A 387 0.03 -5.97 54.56
CA SER A 387 0.83 -6.28 55.75
C SER A 387 -0.04 -6.24 57.02
N ASN A 388 0.06 -7.27 57.85
CA ASN A 388 -0.55 -7.30 59.19
C ASN A 388 0.13 -6.35 60.20
N ILE A 389 1.29 -5.79 59.85
CA ILE A 389 2.12 -4.93 60.69
C ILE A 389 2.04 -3.50 60.11
N GLY A 390 1.34 -2.61 60.83
CA GLY A 390 1.13 -1.20 60.44
C GLY A 390 -0.27 -0.85 59.93
N MET A 391 -1.14 -1.84 59.71
CA MET A 391 -2.57 -1.64 59.39
C MET A 391 -3.41 -1.69 60.65
N ALA A 392 -4.45 -0.83 60.75
CA ALA A 392 -5.42 -0.92 61.84
C ALA A 392 -6.06 -2.31 61.88
N ASN A 393 -6.36 -2.86 63.06
CA ASN A 393 -6.94 -4.21 63.21
C ASN A 393 -8.18 -4.45 62.32
N SER A 394 -8.93 -3.40 61.98
CA SER A 394 -10.14 -3.43 61.17
C SER A 394 -9.92 -3.43 59.65
N THR A 395 -8.69 -3.21 59.15
CA THR A 395 -8.37 -3.13 57.71
C THR A 395 -7.56 -4.32 57.20
N ARG A 396 -7.22 -5.28 58.07
CA ARG A 396 -6.37 -6.47 57.76
C ARG A 396 -6.89 -7.37 56.62
N GLY A 397 -8.16 -7.26 56.26
CA GLY A 397 -8.76 -8.01 55.14
C GLY A 397 -8.94 -7.21 53.86
N LEU A 398 -8.76 -5.89 53.87
CA LEU A 398 -9.01 -5.03 52.72
C LEU A 398 -7.85 -5.09 51.73
N GLN A 399 -8.19 -5.10 50.44
CA GLN A 399 -7.25 -4.81 49.36
C GLN A 399 -7.42 -3.34 48.99
N PHE A 400 -6.32 -2.63 48.79
CA PHE A 400 -6.40 -1.25 48.33
C PHE A 400 -5.19 -0.91 47.49
N GLN A 401 -5.23 0.20 46.76
CA GLN A 401 -4.05 0.79 46.15
C GLN A 401 -4.21 2.31 46.09
N SER A 402 -3.15 3.02 46.45
CA SER A 402 -3.10 4.48 46.40
C SER A 402 -2.34 4.94 45.16
N TYR A 403 -2.92 5.88 44.42
CA TYR A 403 -2.34 6.48 43.23
C TYR A 403 -2.21 8.00 43.40
N PRO A 404 -0.99 8.56 43.32
CA PRO A 404 -0.77 10.00 43.40
C PRO A 404 -1.47 10.77 42.28
N VAL A 405 -1.91 12.01 42.57
CA VAL A 405 -2.70 12.84 41.63
C VAL A 405 -2.06 13.07 40.25
N ASN A 406 -0.73 12.98 40.13
CA ASN A 406 -0.03 13.16 38.85
C ASN A 406 0.03 11.87 37.99
N THR A 407 -0.57 10.77 38.43
CA THR A 407 -0.64 9.51 37.68
C THR A 407 -1.97 9.37 36.96
N LEU A 408 -2.02 8.57 35.89
CA LEU A 408 -3.22 8.34 35.09
C LEU A 408 -4.44 7.96 35.96
N TYR A 409 -4.22 7.10 36.95
CA TYR A 409 -5.25 6.55 37.85
C TYR A 409 -5.45 7.37 39.12
N GLY A 410 -4.55 8.31 39.44
CA GLY A 410 -4.66 9.16 40.62
C GLY A 410 -5.30 10.52 40.37
N ASN A 411 -5.42 10.94 39.10
CA ASN A 411 -6.02 12.21 38.70
C ASN A 411 -7.39 12.46 39.34
N GLU A 412 -7.61 13.67 39.85
CA GLU A 412 -8.89 14.10 40.41
C GLU A 412 -9.99 14.09 39.34
N ARG A 413 -11.07 13.31 39.55
CA ARG A 413 -12.26 13.31 38.68
C ARG A 413 -13.36 14.23 39.19
N ARG A 414 -13.24 14.75 40.42
CA ARG A 414 -14.07 15.85 40.96
C ARG A 414 -15.58 15.53 40.95
N GLY A 415 -15.93 14.28 41.21
CA GLY A 415 -17.30 13.77 41.23
C GLY A 415 -17.79 13.23 39.87
N ASP A 416 -16.96 13.22 38.82
CA ASP A 416 -17.37 12.73 37.51
C ASP A 416 -17.41 11.19 37.45
N ASN A 417 -18.62 10.66 37.37
CA ASN A 417 -18.89 9.22 37.32
C ASN A 417 -18.39 8.56 36.03
N GLY A 418 -18.48 9.26 34.90
CA GLY A 418 -18.08 8.75 33.60
C GLY A 418 -16.57 8.58 33.54
N TRP A 419 -15.82 9.62 33.89
CA TRP A 419 -14.36 9.56 33.89
C TRP A 419 -13.79 8.57 34.91
N MET A 420 -14.40 8.45 36.10
CA MET A 420 -14.00 7.45 37.08
C MET A 420 -14.28 6.03 36.57
N GLY A 421 -15.46 5.81 35.98
CA GLY A 421 -15.84 4.54 35.36
C GLY A 421 -14.88 4.14 34.24
N THR A 422 -14.59 5.05 33.29
CA THR A 422 -13.64 4.80 32.21
C THR A 422 -12.23 4.50 32.74
N THR A 423 -11.80 5.14 33.83
CA THR A 423 -10.49 4.88 34.46
C THR A 423 -10.40 3.44 34.99
N ILE A 424 -11.44 2.96 35.67
CA ILE A 424 -11.51 1.60 36.20
C ILE A 424 -11.64 0.56 35.06
N SER A 425 -12.44 0.84 34.03
CA SER A 425 -12.55 -0.02 32.85
C SER A 425 -11.23 -0.13 32.08
N GLN A 426 -10.49 0.99 31.94
CA GLN A 426 -9.15 1.02 31.33
C GLN A 426 -8.18 0.12 32.10
N PHE A 427 -8.21 0.17 33.43
CA PHE A 427 -7.35 -0.70 34.24
C PHE A 427 -7.78 -2.17 34.13
N THR A 428 -9.07 -2.45 34.20
CA THR A 428 -9.65 -3.80 34.11
C THR A 428 -9.23 -4.48 32.81
N ILE A 429 -9.41 -3.80 31.67
CA ILE A 429 -9.04 -4.35 30.36
C ILE A 429 -7.52 -4.37 30.15
N GLY A 430 -6.80 -3.40 30.74
CA GLY A 430 -5.34 -3.35 30.75
C GLY A 430 -4.71 -4.52 31.50
N ALA A 431 -5.35 -4.99 32.56
CA ALA A 431 -4.97 -6.20 33.27
C ALA A 431 -5.14 -7.43 32.37
N ILE A 432 -6.25 -7.56 31.63
CA ILE A 432 -6.43 -8.65 30.63
C ILE A 432 -5.32 -8.62 29.58
N GLY A 433 -4.99 -7.42 29.06
CA GLY A 433 -3.96 -7.29 28.04
C GLY A 433 -2.57 -7.70 28.51
N GLY A 434 -2.12 -7.27 29.69
CA GLY A 434 -0.83 -7.73 30.19
C GLY A 434 -0.83 -9.17 30.71
N LEU A 435 -1.97 -9.70 31.16
CA LEU A 435 -2.09 -11.13 31.41
C LEU A 435 -1.90 -11.92 30.12
N ALA A 436 -2.47 -11.47 28.99
CA ALA A 436 -2.29 -12.12 27.71
C ALA A 436 -0.82 -12.11 27.25
N ILE A 437 -0.06 -11.05 27.55
CA ILE A 437 1.39 -10.99 27.27
C ILE A 437 2.18 -12.04 28.06
N LYS A 438 1.84 -12.21 29.34
CA LYS A 438 2.56 -13.12 30.26
C LYS A 438 2.07 -14.57 30.21
N SER A 439 0.92 -14.79 29.59
CA SER A 439 0.29 -16.10 29.50
C SER A 439 1.05 -17.05 28.58
N PRO A 440 0.97 -18.37 28.83
CA PRO A 440 1.57 -19.35 27.94
C PRO A 440 0.96 -19.26 26.54
N LEU A 441 1.83 -19.39 25.55
CA LEU A 441 1.45 -19.40 24.15
C LEU A 441 1.12 -20.83 23.72
N VAL A 442 0.02 -20.98 23.00
CA VAL A 442 -0.43 -22.27 22.48
C VAL A 442 -0.68 -22.17 20.98
N ASP A 443 -0.32 -23.21 20.26
CA ASP A 443 -0.58 -23.33 18.83
C ASP A 443 -1.95 -23.97 18.62
N VAL A 444 -2.83 -23.26 17.93
CA VAL A 444 -4.20 -23.68 17.66
C VAL A 444 -4.56 -23.48 16.19
N PRO A 445 -5.58 -24.18 15.66
CA PRO A 445 -6.13 -23.87 14.36
C PRO A 445 -6.76 -22.47 14.34
N GLY A 446 -6.38 -21.63 13.39
CA GLY A 446 -6.89 -20.27 13.22
C GLY A 446 -6.54 -19.66 11.86
N MET A 447 -6.45 -18.34 11.79
CA MET A 447 -6.25 -17.60 10.54
C MET A 447 -4.82 -17.04 10.48
N ALA A 448 -3.88 -17.88 10.06
CA ALA A 448 -2.46 -17.56 10.01
C ALA A 448 -2.15 -16.39 9.06
N PRO A 449 -1.43 -15.35 9.53
CA PRO A 449 -1.02 -14.25 8.67
C PRO A 449 0.05 -14.73 7.69
N ILE A 450 -0.12 -14.34 6.42
CA ILE A 450 0.87 -14.59 5.37
C ILE A 450 1.50 -13.29 4.90
N LYS A 451 2.74 -13.38 4.42
CA LYS A 451 3.43 -12.23 3.85
C LYS A 451 2.62 -11.64 2.68
N SER A 452 2.21 -10.39 2.84
CA SER A 452 1.48 -9.61 1.85
C SER A 452 2.22 -8.32 1.48
N ALA A 453 1.84 -7.78 0.34
CA ALA A 453 2.35 -6.52 -0.20
C ALA A 453 1.19 -5.56 -0.48
N ARG A 454 1.49 -4.29 -0.64
CA ARG A 454 0.54 -3.28 -1.12
C ARG A 454 1.16 -2.58 -2.33
N ILE A 455 0.37 -2.41 -3.38
CA ILE A 455 0.76 -1.57 -4.51
C ILE A 455 0.31 -0.16 -4.20
N GLU A 456 1.27 0.71 -3.94
CA GLU A 456 1.02 2.11 -3.65
C GLU A 456 1.37 2.94 -4.88
N VAL A 457 0.42 3.74 -5.33
CA VAL A 457 0.60 4.73 -6.38
C VAL A 457 0.54 6.09 -5.70
N PRO A 458 1.69 6.76 -5.46
CA PRO A 458 1.73 8.02 -4.73
C PRO A 458 0.89 9.08 -5.44
N ASN A 459 1.07 9.19 -6.75
CA ASN A 459 0.43 10.19 -7.59
C ASN A 459 -0.09 9.54 -8.88
N TRP A 460 -1.41 9.42 -9.00
CA TRP A 460 -2.04 8.96 -10.24
C TRP A 460 -1.81 9.90 -11.42
N GLN A 461 -1.54 11.18 -11.14
CA GLN A 461 -1.22 12.17 -12.17
C GLN A 461 0.03 11.79 -12.94
N ASP A 462 1.06 11.24 -12.30
CA ASP A 462 2.31 10.85 -12.97
C ASP A 462 2.08 9.69 -13.94
N VAL A 463 1.26 8.71 -13.55
CA VAL A 463 0.86 7.58 -14.41
C VAL A 463 0.14 8.08 -15.65
N TYR A 464 -0.88 8.92 -15.49
CA TYR A 464 -1.65 9.45 -16.61
C TYR A 464 -0.83 10.41 -17.47
N MET A 465 0.07 11.19 -16.88
CA MET A 465 0.95 12.09 -17.60
C MET A 465 1.93 11.31 -18.49
N ILE A 466 2.57 10.26 -17.97
CA ILE A 466 3.51 9.44 -18.76
C ILE A 466 2.79 8.72 -19.92
N LEU A 467 1.64 8.10 -19.65
CA LEU A 467 0.87 7.40 -20.66
C LEU A 467 0.27 8.35 -21.69
N GLY A 468 -0.29 9.48 -21.22
CA GLY A 468 -0.83 10.54 -22.06
C GLY A 468 0.25 11.19 -22.93
N PHE A 469 1.43 11.44 -22.37
CA PHE A 469 2.59 11.93 -23.13
C PHE A 469 3.02 10.92 -24.19
N THR A 470 3.08 9.62 -23.86
CA THR A 470 3.47 8.57 -24.82
C THR A 470 2.49 8.51 -26.01
N VAL A 471 1.19 8.47 -25.73
CA VAL A 471 0.14 8.44 -26.77
C VAL A 471 0.12 9.75 -27.57
N GLY A 472 0.15 10.89 -26.89
CA GLY A 472 0.13 12.22 -27.51
C GLY A 472 1.35 12.49 -28.38
N PHE A 473 2.53 12.11 -27.90
CA PHE A 473 3.79 12.22 -28.64
C PHE A 473 3.78 11.35 -29.90
N GLN A 474 3.31 10.09 -29.79
CA GLN A 474 3.16 9.23 -30.96
C GLN A 474 2.17 9.82 -31.98
N ALA A 475 1.02 10.34 -31.52
CA ALA A 475 0.03 10.97 -32.39
C ALA A 475 0.60 12.20 -33.09
N PHE A 476 1.28 13.07 -32.34
CA PHE A 476 1.94 14.27 -32.85
C PHE A 476 2.98 13.95 -33.93
N LEU A 477 3.90 13.02 -33.66
CA LEU A 477 4.93 12.63 -34.64
C LEU A 477 4.33 11.97 -35.88
N SER A 478 3.24 11.22 -35.70
CA SER A 478 2.56 10.60 -36.84
C SER A 478 1.86 11.65 -37.70
N LEU A 479 1.23 12.65 -37.10
CA LEU A 479 0.60 13.76 -37.82
C LEU A 479 1.64 14.59 -38.60
N ILE A 480 2.78 14.90 -37.98
CA ILE A 480 3.92 15.55 -38.65
C ILE A 480 4.44 14.68 -39.81
N SER A 481 4.64 13.39 -39.57
CA SER A 481 5.12 12.47 -40.59
C SER A 481 4.17 12.41 -41.79
N ILE A 482 2.85 12.33 -41.54
CA ILE A 482 1.82 12.31 -42.58
C ILE A 482 1.80 13.63 -43.37
N THR A 483 1.78 14.78 -42.68
CA THR A 483 1.70 16.10 -43.33
C THR A 483 2.93 16.40 -44.19
N ILE A 484 4.12 16.05 -43.72
CA ILE A 484 5.37 16.19 -44.47
C ILE A 484 5.41 15.18 -45.63
N SER A 485 5.11 13.91 -45.38
CA SER A 485 5.20 12.86 -46.39
C SER A 485 4.14 13.02 -47.48
N ASN A 486 2.99 13.66 -47.20
CA ASN A 486 1.96 13.93 -48.22
C ASN A 486 2.39 14.98 -49.27
N ARG A 487 3.51 15.69 -49.06
CA ARG A 487 4.09 16.59 -50.07
C ARG A 487 4.73 15.85 -51.24
N VAL A 488 5.01 14.57 -51.06
CA VAL A 488 5.80 13.73 -51.97
C VAL A 488 5.08 12.40 -52.17
N HIS A 489 5.20 11.77 -53.34
CA HIS A 489 4.60 10.46 -53.52
C HIS A 489 5.33 9.40 -52.68
N VAL A 490 4.59 8.71 -51.81
CA VAL A 490 5.14 7.66 -50.96
C VAL A 490 4.90 6.31 -51.63
N PHE A 491 5.94 5.73 -52.22
CA PHE A 491 5.84 4.40 -52.80
C PHE A 491 5.65 3.34 -51.71
N THR A 492 4.75 2.39 -51.97
CA THR A 492 4.46 1.26 -51.09
C THR A 492 5.72 0.46 -50.76
N ARG A 493 5.76 -0.17 -49.57
CA ARG A 493 6.88 -0.98 -49.05
C ARG A 493 7.30 -2.20 -49.89
N SER A 494 6.73 -2.40 -51.08
CA SER A 494 7.13 -3.50 -51.95
C SER A 494 8.57 -3.28 -52.40
N HIS A 495 9.46 -4.22 -52.06
CA HIS A 495 10.84 -4.23 -52.55
C HIS A 495 10.89 -4.24 -54.09
N LEU A 496 9.87 -4.83 -54.73
CA LEU A 496 9.76 -4.87 -56.18
C LEU A 496 9.39 -3.49 -56.75
N ALA A 497 8.50 -2.74 -56.08
CA ALA A 497 8.21 -1.36 -56.47
C ALA A 497 9.43 -0.44 -56.30
N MET A 498 10.19 -0.64 -55.22
CA MET A 498 11.47 0.05 -55.01
C MET A 498 12.49 -0.28 -56.11
N ALA A 499 12.59 -1.55 -56.50
CA ALA A 499 13.49 -2.01 -57.57
C ALA A 499 13.10 -1.42 -58.94
N THR A 500 11.80 -1.36 -59.27
CA THR A 500 11.33 -0.71 -60.50
C THR A 500 11.64 0.78 -60.55
N LEU A 501 11.65 1.43 -59.38
CA LEU A 501 11.93 2.86 -59.27
C LEU A 501 13.43 3.17 -59.38
N LEU A 502 14.29 2.24 -58.94
CA LEU A 502 15.74 2.31 -59.09
C LEU A 502 16.23 1.83 -60.47
N GLN A 503 15.38 1.15 -61.24
CA GLN A 503 15.71 0.58 -62.55
C GLN A 503 16.38 1.59 -63.51
N PRO A 504 15.91 2.84 -63.66
CA PRO A 504 16.54 3.81 -64.58
C PRO A 504 17.98 4.16 -64.19
N VAL A 505 18.31 4.11 -62.90
CA VAL A 505 19.65 4.41 -62.36
C VAL A 505 20.60 3.22 -62.55
N VAL A 506 20.04 2.01 -62.56
CA VAL A 506 20.75 0.72 -62.58
C VAL A 506 20.93 0.18 -64.01
N GLN A 507 20.06 0.58 -64.95
CA GLN A 507 20.11 0.17 -66.36
C GLN A 507 21.47 0.46 -67.01
N ASP A 508 22.09 1.61 -66.70
CA ASP A 508 23.42 2.00 -67.18
C ASP A 508 24.57 1.10 -66.69
N LEU A 509 24.33 0.28 -65.66
CA LEU A 509 25.36 -0.51 -64.96
C LEU A 509 25.12 -2.03 -65.05
N THR A 510 24.17 -2.45 -65.89
CA THR A 510 23.62 -3.82 -65.96
C THR A 510 24.66 -4.93 -66.13
N ALA A 511 25.79 -4.68 -66.80
CA ALA A 511 26.86 -5.68 -66.94
C ALA A 511 27.75 -5.85 -65.68
N ALA A 512 27.91 -4.80 -64.87
CA ALA A 512 28.85 -4.79 -63.73
C ALA A 512 28.18 -5.11 -62.38
N ILE A 513 26.84 -5.03 -62.31
CA ILE A 513 26.06 -5.21 -61.07
C ILE A 513 25.79 -6.68 -60.74
N VAL A 514 25.75 -7.56 -61.74
CA VAL A 514 25.42 -8.98 -61.59
C VAL A 514 26.44 -9.74 -60.70
N ALA A 515 27.63 -9.18 -60.46
CA ALA A 515 28.71 -9.81 -59.69
C ALA A 515 29.07 -9.11 -58.36
N GLY A 516 28.41 -8.01 -57.95
CA GLY A 516 28.86 -7.17 -56.83
C GLY A 516 27.78 -6.83 -55.79
N GLY A 517 28.15 -6.87 -54.49
CA GLY A 517 27.26 -6.47 -53.39
C GLY A 517 27.03 -4.94 -53.29
N ALA A 518 26.15 -4.49 -52.38
CA ALA A 518 25.70 -3.09 -52.24
C ALA A 518 26.82 -2.02 -52.16
N LYS A 519 27.99 -2.36 -51.59
CA LYS A 519 29.15 -1.43 -51.54
C LYS A 519 29.84 -1.28 -52.89
N GLN A 520 29.75 -2.29 -53.74
CA GLN A 520 30.43 -2.36 -55.04
C GLN A 520 29.59 -1.70 -56.12
N THR A 521 28.26 -1.85 -56.07
CA THR A 521 27.30 -1.08 -56.89
C THR A 521 27.40 0.42 -56.64
N VAL A 522 27.49 0.86 -55.37
CA VAL A 522 27.69 2.29 -55.02
C VAL A 522 29.04 2.82 -55.52
N LYS A 523 30.11 2.01 -55.53
CA LYS A 523 31.40 2.40 -56.12
C LYS A 523 31.32 2.54 -57.63
N LEU A 524 30.59 1.65 -58.30
CA LEU A 524 30.41 1.66 -59.76
C LEU A 524 29.59 2.86 -60.26
N LEU A 525 28.67 3.40 -59.45
CA LEU A 525 27.96 4.64 -59.79
C LEU A 525 28.88 5.88 -59.88
N GLY A 526 30.10 5.82 -59.33
CA GLY A 526 31.06 6.92 -59.30
C GLY A 526 30.84 7.89 -58.13
N SER A 527 31.94 8.41 -57.56
CA SER A 527 31.91 9.31 -56.40
C SER A 527 31.30 10.69 -56.68
N LYS A 528 31.14 11.05 -57.96
CA LYS A 528 30.54 12.31 -58.43
C LYS A 528 29.06 12.20 -58.76
N ALA A 529 28.50 10.99 -58.88
CA ALA A 529 27.07 10.84 -59.16
C ALA A 529 26.22 11.39 -58.02
N ARG A 530 25.11 12.03 -58.38
CA ARG A 530 24.14 12.62 -57.46
C ARG A 530 22.76 12.08 -57.81
N LEU A 531 21.98 11.73 -56.79
CA LEU A 531 20.63 11.18 -56.93
C LEU A 531 19.62 12.16 -56.34
N SER A 532 18.59 12.52 -57.09
CA SER A 532 17.51 13.40 -56.64
C SER A 532 16.16 12.72 -56.84
N TYR A 533 15.20 13.00 -55.96
CA TYR A 533 13.83 12.51 -56.09
C TYR A 533 12.89 13.66 -56.45
N THR A 534 12.52 13.75 -57.74
CA THR A 534 11.80 14.87 -58.35
C THR A 534 10.54 14.39 -59.08
N ALA A 535 9.57 15.28 -59.22
CA ALA A 535 8.38 15.03 -60.03
C ALA A 535 8.67 15.43 -61.48
N ASP A 536 8.39 14.52 -62.42
CA ASP A 536 8.46 14.76 -63.86
C ASP A 536 7.34 15.74 -64.29
N ALA A 537 7.40 16.28 -65.51
CA ALA A 537 6.45 17.25 -66.06
C ALA A 537 4.98 16.78 -66.02
N PHE A 538 4.76 15.46 -65.93
CA PHE A 538 3.45 14.82 -65.82
C PHE A 538 3.02 14.50 -64.37
N GLY A 539 3.76 14.99 -63.36
CA GLY A 539 3.47 14.77 -61.94
C GLY A 539 3.86 13.38 -61.41
N VAL A 540 4.65 12.62 -62.17
CA VAL A 540 5.14 11.28 -61.81
C VAL A 540 6.51 11.40 -61.16
N TYR A 541 6.68 10.86 -59.95
CA TYR A 541 7.96 10.93 -59.23
C TYR A 541 8.97 9.87 -59.71
N ARG A 542 10.21 10.27 -59.97
CA ARG A 542 11.33 9.39 -60.37
C ARG A 542 12.63 9.76 -59.65
N ILE A 543 13.57 8.81 -59.60
CA ILE A 543 14.95 9.11 -59.16
C ILE A 543 15.77 9.49 -60.39
N GLU A 544 16.29 10.71 -60.39
CA GLU A 544 17.18 11.21 -61.43
C GLU A 544 18.63 11.11 -60.98
N LYS A 545 19.50 10.74 -61.92
CA LYS A 545 20.95 10.69 -61.74
C LYS A 545 21.56 11.90 -62.44
N THR A 546 22.14 12.82 -61.68
CA THR A 546 22.96 13.91 -62.21
C THR A 546 24.44 13.52 -62.12
N GLN A 547 25.17 13.66 -63.23
CA GLN A 547 26.61 13.51 -63.30
C GLN A 547 27.20 14.88 -63.66
N ASN A 548 27.83 15.53 -62.69
CA ASN A 548 28.67 16.72 -62.90
C ASN A 548 30.15 16.35 -62.80
#